data_AF-A0AAD6AXA7-F1
#
_entry.id   AF-A0AAD6AXA7-F1
#
_cell.length_a   1.000
_cell.length_b   1.000
_cell.length_c   1.000
_cell.angle_alpha   90.00
_cell.angle_beta   90.00
_cell.angle_gamma   90.00
#
_symmetry.space_group_name_H-M   'P 1'
#
loop_
_entity.id
_entity.type
_entity.pdbx_description
1 polymer ?
#
loop_
_entity_poly.entity_id
_entity_poly.type
_entity_poly.pdbx_seq_one_letter_code
_entity_poly.pdbx_strand_id
1 'polypeptide(L)'
;DYHFPCSSHYSNNVFPEVLLDLVKELQRNGVSFDVRKLNVGDFLWVTREKVAPIPGQLQSPVGRELVLDYIIERKRMDDLCGSIIDGRFREQKFRLKRCGLRKPCCLCQTVKEVFARQLMQV
;
A
#
# COMPACT_ATOMS: atom_id res chain seq x y z
N ASP A 1 -18.85 11.23 8.35
CA ASP A 1 -17.89 12.32 8.07
C ASP A 1 -16.49 11.80 7.76
N TYR A 2 -16.23 11.43 6.51
CA TYR A 2 -14.87 11.21 6.02
C TYR A 2 -14.74 11.90 4.66
N HIS A 3 -14.31 13.16 4.70
CA HIS A 3 -13.96 13.93 3.51
C HIS A 3 -12.51 13.60 3.17
N PHE A 4 -12.29 12.86 2.08
CA PHE A 4 -10.94 12.62 1.55
C PHE A 4 -10.61 13.75 0.56
N PRO A 5 -9.57 14.57 0.82
CA PRO A 5 -9.24 15.66 -0.07
C PRO A 5 -8.66 15.12 -1.38
N CYS A 6 -9.19 15.67 -2.48
CA CYS A 6 -8.79 15.42 -3.85
C CYS A 6 -7.33 15.85 -4.09
N SER A 7 -6.66 15.07 -4.94
CA SER A 7 -5.30 15.17 -5.42
C SER A 7 -4.89 16.56 -5.93
N SER A 8 -4.26 17.39 -5.10
CA SER A 8 -3.41 18.52 -5.57
C SER A 8 -2.55 19.22 -4.50
N HIS A 9 -2.67 18.91 -3.21
CA HIS A 9 -1.88 19.60 -2.18
C HIS A 9 -1.16 18.64 -1.22
N TYR A 10 0.01 18.15 -1.63
CA TYR A 10 0.93 17.44 -0.72
C TYR A 10 2.32 18.08 -0.71
N SER A 11 2.39 19.41 -0.82
CA SER A 11 3.68 20.13 -0.77
C SER A 11 4.26 20.27 0.63
N ASN A 12 3.53 19.94 1.72
CA ASN A 12 3.97 20.19 3.10
C ASN A 12 3.51 19.11 4.10
N ASN A 13 3.67 17.83 3.80
CA ASN A 13 3.37 16.77 4.78
C ASN A 13 4.65 16.20 5.39
N VAL A 14 4.74 16.29 6.73
CA VAL A 14 5.69 15.56 7.56
C VAL A 14 5.33 14.08 7.44
N PHE A 15 5.99 13.37 6.54
CA PHE A 15 5.86 11.92 6.46
C PHE A 15 6.43 11.31 7.75
N PRO A 16 5.82 10.23 8.28
CA PRO A 16 6.49 9.40 9.27
C PRO A 16 7.90 9.10 8.78
N GLU A 17 8.90 9.25 9.65
CA GLU A 17 10.32 9.06 9.28
C GLU A 17 10.55 7.70 8.60
N VAL A 18 9.78 6.69 9.00
CA VAL A 18 9.76 5.34 8.43
C VAL A 18 9.35 5.25 6.95
N LEU A 19 8.64 6.23 6.41
CA LEU A 19 8.23 6.30 5.00
C LEU A 19 9.15 7.19 4.16
N LEU A 20 10.02 7.98 4.80
CA LEU A 20 10.79 9.02 4.14
C LEU A 20 11.70 8.46 3.03
N ASP A 21 12.40 7.36 3.33
CA ASP A 21 13.32 6.75 2.37
C ASP A 21 12.57 6.15 1.17
N LEU A 22 11.43 5.51 1.41
CA LEU A 22 10.60 4.95 0.34
C LEU A 22 10.05 6.05 -0.57
N VAL A 23 9.54 7.13 0.03
CA VAL A 23 8.99 8.28 -0.73
C VAL A 23 10.08 8.91 -1.60
N LYS A 24 11.28 9.13 -1.03
CA LYS A 24 12.43 9.67 -1.78
C LYS A 24 12.79 8.78 -2.98
N GLU A 25 12.84 7.47 -2.78
CA GLU A 25 13.16 6.54 -3.87
C GLU A 25 12.06 6.50 -4.94
N LEU A 26 10.77 6.50 -4.55
CA LEU A 26 9.67 6.55 -5.52
C LEU A 26 9.71 7.84 -6.36
N GLN A 27 9.97 8.98 -5.72
CA GLN A 27 10.14 10.27 -6.40
C GLN A 27 11.33 10.26 -7.35
N ARG A 28 12.48 9.75 -6.90
CA ARG A 28 13.71 9.63 -7.71
C ARG A 28 13.48 8.78 -8.96
N ASN A 29 12.66 7.74 -8.85
CA ASN A 29 12.32 6.86 -9.97
C ASN A 29 11.12 7.37 -10.81
N GLY A 30 10.59 8.56 -10.53
CA GLY A 30 9.46 9.13 -11.26
C GLY A 30 8.16 8.32 -11.14
N VAL A 31 8.02 7.52 -10.08
CA VAL A 31 6.84 6.69 -9.85
C VAL A 31 5.71 7.56 -9.33
N SER A 32 4.53 7.48 -9.95
CA SER A 32 3.33 8.10 -9.41
C SER A 32 2.82 7.29 -8.22
N PHE A 33 2.72 7.92 -7.05
CA PHE A 33 2.21 7.28 -5.84
C PHE A 33 1.25 8.19 -5.09
N ASP A 34 0.49 7.60 -4.18
CA ASP A 34 -0.40 8.29 -3.26
C ASP A 34 -0.27 7.62 -1.88
N VAL A 35 -0.18 8.43 -0.83
CA VAL A 35 0.00 7.94 0.54
C VAL A 35 -1.34 8.02 1.25
N ARG A 36 -1.96 6.86 1.46
CA ARG A 36 -3.24 6.73 2.15
C ARG A 36 -3.15 5.66 3.23
N LYS A 37 -4.02 5.77 4.23
CA LYS A 37 -4.16 4.72 5.24
C LYS A 37 -4.88 3.52 4.64
N LEU A 38 -4.19 2.39 4.54
CA LEU A 38 -4.79 1.10 4.17
C LEU A 38 -5.21 0.33 5.42
N ASN A 39 -6.38 -0.30 5.38
CA ASN A 39 -6.83 -1.16 6.47
C ASN A 39 -6.10 -2.51 6.47
N VAL A 40 -5.67 -2.99 5.30
CA VAL A 40 -4.96 -4.25 5.06
C VAL A 40 -3.91 -4.00 3.98
N GLY A 41 -2.71 -4.59 4.12
CA GLY A 41 -1.60 -4.40 3.19
C GLY A 41 -0.85 -3.08 3.38
N ASP A 42 0.30 -2.98 2.73
CA ASP A 42 1.16 -1.80 2.68
C ASP A 42 1.09 -1.09 1.33
N PHE A 43 0.92 -1.84 0.24
CA PHE A 43 0.79 -1.28 -1.11
C PHE A 43 -0.33 -1.95 -1.90
N LEU A 44 -1.00 -1.16 -2.73
CA LEU A 44 -1.90 -1.64 -3.77
C LEU A 44 -1.89 -0.64 -4.93
N TRP A 45 -2.46 -1.05 -6.06
CA TRP A 45 -2.63 -0.19 -7.21
C TRP A 45 -4.11 0.16 -7.40
N VAL A 46 -4.34 1.41 -7.78
CA VAL A 46 -5.68 1.93 -8.10
C VAL A 46 -5.67 2.46 -9.52
N THR A 47 -6.64 2.01 -10.29
CA THR A 47 -7.03 2.64 -11.55
C THR A 47 -7.97 3.79 -11.25
N ARG A 48 -7.60 5.01 -11.67
CA ARG A 48 -8.40 6.21 -11.47
C ARG A 48 -9.05 6.65 -12.78
N GLU A 49 -10.34 6.93 -12.71
CA GLU A 49 -11.07 7.53 -13.82
C GLU A 49 -10.53 8.94 -14.12
N LYS A 50 -10.27 9.21 -15.40
CA LYS A 50 -9.86 10.54 -15.85
C LYS A 50 -11.11 11.38 -16.08
N VAL A 51 -11.43 12.26 -15.13
CA VAL A 51 -12.57 13.17 -15.29
C VAL A 51 -12.09 14.53 -15.78
N ALA A 52 -12.73 15.02 -16.85
CA ALA A 52 -12.46 16.36 -17.37
C ALA A 52 -13.05 17.41 -16.41
N PRO A 53 -12.37 18.55 -16.19
CA PRO A 53 -12.95 19.67 -15.46
C PRO A 53 -14.23 20.14 -16.14
N ILE A 54 -15.30 20.32 -15.36
CA ILE A 54 -16.58 20.82 -15.87
C ILE A 54 -16.57 22.35 -15.73
N PRO A 55 -16.70 23.12 -16.84
CA PRO A 55 -16.75 24.58 -16.76
C PRO A 55 -17.88 25.05 -15.83
N GLY A 56 -17.55 25.94 -14.89
CA GLY A 56 -18.51 26.48 -13.92
C GLY A 56 -18.65 25.66 -12.63
N GLN A 57 -18.00 24.51 -12.50
CA GLN A 57 -17.85 23.85 -11.20
C GLN A 57 -16.61 24.36 -10.46
N LEU A 58 -16.79 24.68 -9.18
CA LEU A 58 -15.72 25.12 -8.28
C LEU A 58 -14.75 23.98 -7.91
N GLN A 59 -15.19 22.73 -8.05
CA GLN A 59 -14.40 21.53 -7.74
C GLN A 59 -14.42 20.58 -8.93
N SER A 60 -13.25 20.00 -9.24
CA SER A 60 -13.17 18.91 -10.22
C SER A 60 -14.01 17.72 -9.72
N PRO A 61 -14.73 17.02 -10.60
CA PRO A 61 -15.53 15.89 -10.17
C PRO A 61 -14.62 14.78 -9.65
N VAL A 62 -15.06 14.10 -8.58
CA VAL A 62 -14.33 12.96 -8.03
C VAL A 62 -14.51 11.77 -8.96
N GLY A 63 -13.44 11.40 -9.66
CA GLY A 63 -13.42 10.22 -10.52
C GLY A 63 -13.56 8.93 -9.72
N ARG A 64 -14.14 7.91 -10.33
CA ARG A 64 -14.22 6.57 -9.73
C ARG A 64 -12.82 5.97 -9.60
N GLU A 65 -12.64 5.19 -8.54
CA GLU A 65 -11.40 4.47 -8.26
C GLU A 65 -11.69 2.97 -8.23
N LEU A 66 -10.86 2.19 -8.91
CA LEU A 66 -10.94 0.72 -8.93
C LEU A 66 -9.62 0.14 -8.44
N VAL A 67 -9.67 -0.68 -7.39
CA VAL A 67 -8.51 -1.37 -6.84
C VAL A 67 -8.15 -2.56 -7.72
N LEU A 68 -6.87 -2.67 -8.09
CA LEU A 68 -6.37 -3.84 -8.80
C LEU A 68 -6.28 -5.05 -7.85
N ASP A 69 -6.32 -6.26 -8.39
CA ASP A 69 -6.29 -7.49 -7.59
C ASP A 69 -4.99 -7.70 -6.78
N TYR A 70 -3.96 -6.88 -7.00
CA TYR A 70 -2.66 -7.01 -6.37
C TYR A 70 -2.61 -6.17 -5.09
N ILE A 71 -2.28 -6.85 -3.99
CA ILE A 71 -2.01 -6.23 -2.70
C ILE A 71 -0.70 -6.77 -2.16
N ILE A 72 0.14 -5.86 -1.66
CA ILE A 72 1.48 -6.16 -1.17
C ILE A 72 1.53 -5.90 0.34
N GLU A 73 2.01 -6.89 1.10
CA GLU A 73 2.41 -6.75 2.50
C GLU A 73 3.94 -6.76 2.57
N ARG A 74 4.54 -5.65 2.99
CA ARG A 74 5.98 -5.52 3.20
C ARG A 74 6.32 -5.99 4.61
N LYS A 75 7.26 -6.94 4.69
CA LYS A 75 7.74 -7.47 5.96
C LYS A 75 9.25 -7.30 6.06
N ARG A 76 9.73 -6.60 7.10
CA ARG A 76 11.15 -6.61 7.45
C ARG A 76 11.48 -7.89 8.23
N MET A 77 12.73 -8.32 8.23
CA MET A 77 13.12 -9.60 8.85
C MET A 77 12.94 -9.58 10.37
N ASP A 78 13.31 -8.47 11.01
CA ASP A 78 13.07 -8.18 12.42
C ASP A 78 11.58 -8.23 12.76
N ASP A 79 10.73 -7.62 11.94
CA ASP A 79 9.27 -7.69 12.10
C ASP A 79 8.71 -9.10 11.88
N LEU A 80 9.31 -9.89 10.97
CA LEU A 80 8.90 -11.25 10.67
C LEU A 80 9.13 -12.16 11.89
N CYS A 81 10.35 -12.17 12.42
CA CYS A 81 10.70 -12.95 13.61
C CYS A 81 9.78 -12.64 14.78
N GLY A 82 9.57 -11.36 15.09
CA GLY A 82 8.64 -10.94 16.14
C GLY A 82 7.22 -11.46 15.89
N SER A 83 6.71 -11.29 14.67
CA SER A 83 5.34 -11.68 14.32
C SER A 83 5.07 -13.19 14.31
N ILE A 84 6.11 -14.01 14.14
CA ILE A 84 6.00 -15.47 14.24
C ILE A 84 5.88 -15.86 15.71
N ILE A 85 6.72 -15.28 16.57
CA ILE A 85 6.77 -15.58 18.00
C ILE A 85 5.47 -15.16 18.69
N ASP A 86 4.95 -13.97 18.37
CA ASP A 86 3.74 -13.43 18.99
C ASP A 86 2.42 -13.87 18.31
N GLY A 87 2.50 -14.66 17.23
CA GLY A 87 1.34 -15.20 16.52
C GLY A 87 0.63 -14.23 15.55
N ARG A 88 1.03 -12.95 15.48
CA ARG A 88 0.41 -11.95 14.58
C ARG A 88 0.56 -12.29 13.11
N PHE A 89 1.59 -13.05 12.74
CA PHE A 89 1.82 -13.45 11.36
C PHE A 89 0.62 -14.19 10.75
N ARG A 90 -0.02 -15.09 11.52
CA ARG A 90 -1.19 -15.86 11.05
C ARG A 90 -2.40 -14.97 10.84
N GLU A 91 -2.64 -14.04 11.75
CA GLU A 91 -3.76 -13.09 11.66
C GLU A 91 -3.60 -12.15 10.46
N GLN A 92 -2.40 -11.58 10.27
CA GLN A 92 -2.08 -10.73 9.13
C GLN A 92 -2.33 -11.46 7.81
N LYS A 93 -1.84 -12.69 7.69
CA LYS A 93 -2.08 -13.56 6.52
C LYS A 93 -3.56 -13.87 6.32
N PHE A 94 -4.30 -14.13 7.39
CA PHE A 94 -5.74 -14.39 7.32
C PHE A 94 -6.50 -13.17 6.76
N ARG A 95 -6.20 -11.96 7.26
CA ARG A 95 -6.81 -10.72 6.79
C ARG A 95 -6.49 -10.44 5.32
N LEU A 96 -5.25 -10.68 4.89
CA LEU A 96 -4.86 -10.59 3.48
C LEU A 96 -5.61 -11.60 2.60
N LYS A 97 -5.70 -12.88 3.00
CA LYS A 97 -6.46 -13.89 2.24
C LYS A 97 -7.97 -13.59 2.16
N ARG A 98 -8.51 -12.80 3.08
CA ARG A 98 -9.93 -12.45 3.17
C ARG A 98 -10.26 -11.02 2.70
N CYS A 99 -9.29 -10.27 2.17
CA CYS A 99 -9.50 -8.87 1.77
C CYS A 99 -10.27 -8.70 0.44
N GLY A 100 -10.67 -9.80 -0.21
CA GLY A 100 -11.40 -9.78 -1.48
C GLY A 100 -10.53 -9.63 -2.72
N LEU A 101 -9.23 -9.38 -2.55
CA LEU A 101 -8.26 -9.30 -3.64
C LEU A 101 -7.65 -10.67 -3.93
N ARG A 102 -7.55 -11.00 -5.22
CA ARG A 102 -7.18 -12.35 -5.68
C ARG A 102 -5.68 -12.62 -5.62
N LYS A 103 -4.84 -11.58 -5.55
CA LYS A 103 -3.38 -11.71 -5.66
C LYS A 103 -2.65 -11.03 -4.49
N PRO A 104 -2.75 -11.59 -3.27
CA PRO A 104 -1.93 -11.15 -2.16
C PRO A 104 -0.48 -11.59 -2.34
N CYS A 105 0.46 -10.64 -2.22
CA CYS A 105 1.89 -10.88 -2.29
C CYS A 105 2.58 -10.36 -1.03
N CYS A 106 3.61 -11.07 -0.56
CA CYS A 106 4.46 -10.58 0.53
C CYS A 106 5.82 -10.15 -0.04
N LEU A 107 6.26 -8.93 0.30
CA LEU A 107 7.57 -8.40 -0.06
C LEU A 107 8.48 -8.42 1.16
N CYS A 108 9.43 -9.35 1.19
CA CYS A 108 10.43 -9.44 2.24
C CYS A 108 11.74 -8.77 1.79
N GLN A 109 12.21 -7.76 2.54
CA GLN A 109 13.39 -6.96 2.18
C GLN A 109 14.71 -7.75 2.19
N THR A 110 14.79 -8.86 2.92
CA THR A 110 16.02 -9.62 3.09
C THR A 110 15.73 -11.10 2.91
N VAL A 111 15.94 -11.63 1.70
CA VAL A 111 15.96 -13.08 1.48
C VAL A 111 17.24 -13.42 0.74
N LYS A 112 18.31 -13.70 1.49
CA LYS A 112 19.30 -14.67 1.01
C LYS A 112 18.75 -16.05 1.37
N GLU A 113 17.90 -16.58 0.48
CA GLU A 113 17.51 -17.99 0.29
C GLU A 113 16.90 -18.81 1.47
N VAL A 114 17.09 -18.47 2.74
CA VAL A 114 16.83 -19.40 3.85
C VAL A 114 15.37 -19.49 4.29
N PHE A 115 14.54 -18.45 4.10
CA PHE A 115 13.14 -18.43 4.58
C PHE A 115 12.06 -18.53 3.48
N ALA A 116 12.45 -18.54 2.20
CA ALA A 116 11.50 -18.62 1.09
C ALA A 116 10.61 -19.88 1.17
N ARG A 117 11.14 -20.99 1.68
CA ARG A 117 10.38 -22.24 1.84
C ARG A 117 9.26 -22.14 2.88
N GLN A 118 9.44 -21.37 3.95
CA GLN A 118 8.43 -21.25 5.01
C GLN A 118 7.33 -20.24 4.66
N LEU A 119 7.64 -19.26 3.80
CA LEU A 119 6.67 -18.33 3.23
C LEU A 119 5.86 -18.94 2.07
N MET A 120 6.45 -19.87 1.31
CA MET A 120 5.83 -20.50 0.13
C MET A 120 5.06 -21.81 0.42
N GLN A 121 5.19 -22.41 1.62
CA GLN A 121 4.52 -23.69 1.96
C GLN A 121 3.14 -23.55 2.64
N VAL A 122 2.47 -22.38 2.63
CA VAL A 122 1.14 -22.17 3.28
C VAL A 122 0.23 -21.25 2.48
#